data_AF-A0AAW4YD60-F1
#
_entry.id   AF-A0AAW4YD60-F1
#
_cell.length_a   1.000
_cell.length_b   1.000
_cell.length_c   1.000
_cell.angle_alpha   90.00
_cell.angle_beta   90.00
_cell.angle_gamma   90.00
#
_symmetry.space_group_name_H-M   'P 1'
#
loop_
_entity.id
_entity.type
_entity.pdbx_description
1 polymer ?
#
loop_
_entity_poly.entity_id
_entity_poly.type
_entity_poly.pdbx_seq_one_letter_code
_entity_poly.pdbx_strand_id
1 'polypeptide(L)' 'AYQLNYNQYFVTDMMSAQNETLHQFPIDYVFPLMGQTITTNDLLNILN' A
#
# COMPACT_ATOMS: atom_id res chain seq x y z
N ALA A 1 -0.63 -5.43 11.47
CA ALA A 1 0.27 -6.33 10.73
C ALA A 1 1.73 -5.90 10.86
N TYR A 2 2.07 -4.61 10.71
CA TYR A 2 3.43 -4.08 10.98
C TYR A 2 3.98 -4.46 12.37
N GLN A 3 3.17 -4.27 13.44
CA GLN A 3 3.54 -4.64 14.81
C GLN A 3 3.66 -6.15 15.05
N LEU A 4 3.21 -6.97 14.10
CA LEU A 4 3.27 -8.43 14.15
C LEU A 4 4.37 -8.99 13.22
N ASN A 5 5.25 -8.11 12.71
CA ASN A 5 6.40 -8.46 11.87
C ASN A 5 6.05 -9.09 10.51
N TYR A 6 4.86 -8.80 9.99
CA TYR A 6 4.47 -9.21 8.64
C TYR A 6 4.96 -8.20 7.59
N ASN A 7 5.44 -8.71 6.46
CA ASN A 7 5.71 -7.89 5.27
C ASN A 7 4.39 -7.38 4.71
N GLN A 8 4.09 -6.10 4.92
CA GLN A 8 2.90 -5.46 4.40
C GLN A 8 3.14 -4.91 2.99
N TYR A 9 2.26 -5.30 2.07
CA TYR A 9 2.16 -4.74 0.74
C TYR A 9 0.86 -3.95 0.64
N PHE A 10 0.99 -2.66 0.36
CA PHE A 10 -0.11 -1.73 0.20
C PHE A 10 -0.39 -1.57 -1.29
N VAL A 11 -1.48 -2.18 -1.76
CA VAL A 11 -1.89 -2.12 -3.17
C VAL A 11 -2.60 -0.79 -3.44
N THR A 12 -1.89 0.18 -4.00
CA THR A 12 -2.36 1.57 -4.15
C THR A 12 -3.60 1.68 -5.04
N ASP A 13 -3.63 0.91 -6.12
CA ASP A 13 -4.72 0.89 -7.12
C ASP A 13 -5.98 0.14 -6.67
N MET A 14 -5.92 -0.62 -5.57
CA MET A 14 -7.09 -1.32 -4.98
C MET A 14 -7.61 -0.64 -3.72
N MET A 15 -7.04 0.49 -3.32
CA MET A 15 -7.49 1.25 -2.16
C MET A 15 -8.36 2.41 -2.62
N SER A 16 -9.49 2.63 -1.95
CA SER A 16 -10.34 3.79 -2.17
C SER A 16 -10.45 4.57 -0.87
N ALA A 17 -10.37 5.89 -0.93
CA ALA A 17 -10.60 6.77 0.22
C ALA A 17 -11.78 7.72 -0.06
N GLN A 18 -12.31 8.34 0.99
CA GLN A 18 -13.41 9.32 0.87
C GLN A 18 -13.06 10.55 0.02
N ASN A 19 -11.77 10.89 -0.10
CA ASN A 19 -11.31 12.04 -0.86
C ASN A 19 -9.92 11.77 -1.43
N GLU A 20 -9.60 12.34 -2.59
CA GLU A 20 -8.33 12.15 -3.29
C GLU A 20 -7.14 12.56 -2.41
N THR A 21 -7.24 13.69 -1.69
CA THR A 21 -6.19 14.16 -0.78
C THR A 21 -5.96 13.20 0.39
N LEU A 22 -7.03 12.55 0.89
CA LEU A 22 -6.96 11.56 1.96
C LEU A 22 -6.49 10.19 1.45
N HIS A 23 -6.56 9.94 0.15
CA HIS A 23 -5.99 8.76 -0.49
C HIS A 23 -4.48 8.93 -0.69
N GLN A 24 -4.05 10.10 -1.17
CA GLN A 24 -2.64 10.34 -1.50
C GLN A 24 -1.76 10.55 -0.28
N PHE A 25 -2.26 11.24 0.76
CA PHE A 25 -1.50 11.46 1.98
C PHE A 25 -0.93 10.17 2.61
N PRO A 26 -1.73 9.11 2.86
CA PRO A 26 -1.19 7.89 3.42
C PRO A 26 -0.31 7.13 2.44
N ILE A 27 -0.56 7.19 1.12
CA ILE A 27 0.29 6.54 0.11
C ILE A 27 1.69 7.15 0.08
N ASP A 28 1.79 8.47 0.18
CA ASP A 28 3.07 9.17 0.05
C ASP A 28 3.87 9.18 1.36
N TYR A 29 3.19 9.28 2.51
CA TYR A 29 3.86 9.56 3.80
C TYR A 29 3.76 8.45 4.84
N VAL A 30 2.73 7.60 4.80
CA VAL A 30 2.45 6.63 5.89
C VAL A 30 2.78 5.20 5.47
N PHE A 31 2.28 4.75 4.33
CA PHE A 31 2.45 3.40 3.83
C PHE A 31 3.92 3.02 3.59
N PRO A 32 4.80 3.91 3.06
CA PRO A 32 6.22 3.60 2.90
C PRO A 32 6.96 3.40 4.24
N LEU A 33 6.45 3.96 5.33
CA LEU A 33 7.03 3.78 6.67
C LEU A 33 6.62 2.46 7.32
N MET A 34 5.54 1.83 6.84
CA MET A 34 4.95 0.62 7.42
C MET A 34 5.10 -0.62 6.52
N GLY A 35 5.46 -0.45 5.25
CA GLY A 35 5.52 -1.52 4.28
C GLY A 35 5.91 -1.01 2.89
N GLN A 36 5.61 -1.82 1.87
CA GLN A 36 5.87 -1.45 0.47
C GLN A 36 4.57 -1.03 -0.20
N THR A 37 4.57 0.12 -0.85
CA THR A 37 3.50 0.54 -1.75
C THR A 37 3.76 -0.06 -3.12
N ILE A 38 2.82 -0.88 -3.59
CA ILE A 38 2.92 -1.59 -4.88
C ILE A 38 1.61 -1.46 -5.64
N THR A 39 1.63 -1.66 -6.96
CA THR A 39 0.39 -1.75 -7.75
C THR A 39 -0.14 -3.18 -7.81
N THR A 40 -1.37 -3.36 -8.28
CA THR A 40 -1.95 -4.70 -8.50
C THR A 40 -1.07 -5.52 -9.46
N ASN A 41 -0.51 -4.90 -10.49
CA ASN A 41 0.38 -5.55 -11.44
C ASN A 41 1.69 -5.98 -10.78
N ASP A 42 2.27 -5.16 -9.91
CA ASP A 42 3.49 -5.52 -9.19
C ASP A 42 3.24 -6.70 -8.24
N LEU A 43 2.08 -6.73 -7.56
CA LEU A 43 1.69 -7.86 -6.72
C LEU A 43 1.55 -9.15 -7.55
N LEU A 44 0.91 -9.09 -8.72
CA LEU A 44 0.77 -10.23 -9.62
C LEU A 44 2.11 -10.72 -10.15
N ASN A 45 3.09 -9.83 -10.34
CA ASN A 45 4.46 -10.21 -10.71
C ASN A 45 5.22 -10.90 -9.57
N ILE A 46 4.93 -10.57 -8.30
CA ILE A 46 5.56 -11.21 -7.13
C ILE A 46 4.97 -12.61 -6.87
N LEU A 47 3.70 -12.83 -7.21
CA LEU A 47 2.98 -14.09 -6.97
C LEU A 47 3.22 -15.17 -8.05
N ASN A 48 3.72 -14.79 -9.22
CA ASN A 48 4.07 -15.69 -10.33
C ASN A 48 5.55 -16.07 -10.30
#